data_AF-A0A351J256-F1
#
_entry.id   AF-A0A351J256-F1
#
_cell.length_a   1.000
_cell.length_b   1.000
_cell.length_c   1.000
_cell.angle_alpha   90.00
_cell.angle_beta   90.00
_cell.angle_gamma   90.00
#
_symmetry.space_group_name_H-M   'P 1'
#
loop_
_entity.id
_entity.type
_entity.pdbx_description
1 polymer ?
#
loop_
_entity_poly.entity_id
_entity_poly.type
_entity_poly.pdbx_seq_one_letter_code
_entity_poly.pdbx_strand_id
1 'polypeptide(L)'
;EAVTLPEVTYATILQPLVISGSYHTDYDDYPYLIPDAIISTFSSLGDKKLSDTSLNYLTNMIRDMGQYCDYLDYYDKLSVEIDGKVYGAYKVDDNPFGGGYGYNNIIHYDQKTAITLTENGKSVYIVTSKEYLIAASKVAKAGDIIYVPEGVVIDMANIETNTVDTIKLEKGVTLASDRGYLHADGTFSTGGMIKNTKTYQGTIITLVDDCHVTGMIIEGPDPARHLRLWDRAFKGKTDGRGSQPGHKYSYNAYPSSGIAIRGDNIEIDNCEFSGFSSSAISVGTNADTGISSRGLKVHHCYIHHNQMNSLGYGVCHGEGYSIIYANLFNFNRHSIAGGGQPASGYDTYCNVEMGESIGHYFDMHGGGDRRDGTDIAGDIIDVHNNTFLGSYTAQRPYNVRGVPLTRQTFDNNICYYMPEIYGAASRMTGQNFTIGKNIWNYGAKYIILNGIN
;
A
#
# COMPACT_ATOMS: atom_id res chain seq x y z
N GLU A 1 -19.83 36.68 -31.99
CA GLU A 1 -19.67 35.35 -32.60
C GLU A 1 -18.93 34.47 -31.62
N ALA A 2 -19.41 33.25 -31.38
CA ALA A 2 -18.71 32.31 -30.50
C ALA A 2 -17.42 31.86 -31.20
N VAL A 3 -16.27 32.16 -30.61
CA VAL A 3 -14.97 31.73 -31.13
C VAL A 3 -14.90 30.22 -30.97
N THR A 4 -15.03 29.50 -32.07
CA THR A 4 -14.80 28.05 -32.12
C THR A 4 -13.29 27.85 -32.10
N LEU A 5 -12.77 27.27 -31.01
CA LEU A 5 -11.36 26.91 -30.94
C LEU A 5 -11.07 25.80 -31.95
N PRO A 6 -9.89 25.82 -32.62
CA PRO A 6 -9.51 24.76 -33.53
C PRO A 6 -9.40 23.43 -32.78
N GLU A 7 -9.86 22.37 -33.44
CA GLU A 7 -9.71 20.99 -32.96
C GLU A 7 -8.22 20.61 -32.97
N VAL A 8 -7.64 20.38 -31.80
CA VAL A 8 -6.24 19.96 -31.65
C VAL A 8 -6.21 18.44 -31.60
N THR A 9 -5.66 17.81 -32.64
CA THR A 9 -5.45 16.36 -32.69
C THR A 9 -3.99 16.04 -32.39
N TYR A 10 -3.73 15.25 -31.36
CA TYR A 10 -2.39 14.75 -31.04
C TYR A 10 -2.08 13.49 -31.87
N ALA A 11 -0.87 13.39 -32.41
CA ALA A 11 -0.43 12.20 -33.15
C ALA A 11 -0.39 10.93 -32.28
N THR A 12 -0.21 11.11 -30.96
CA THR A 12 -0.24 10.06 -29.94
C THR A 12 -0.81 10.64 -28.65
N ILE A 13 -1.83 10.00 -28.07
CA ILE A 13 -2.23 10.29 -26.70
C ILE A 13 -1.22 9.60 -25.78
N LEU A 14 -0.47 10.40 -25.02
CA LEU A 14 0.43 9.87 -24.00
C LEU A 14 -0.41 9.41 -22.82
N GLN A 15 -0.37 8.11 -22.52
CA GLN A 15 -1.01 7.53 -21.34
C GLN A 15 0.06 7.08 -20.34
N PRO A 16 0.49 7.96 -19.44
CA PRO A 16 1.44 7.61 -18.40
C PRO A 16 0.81 6.61 -17.43
N LEU A 17 1.63 5.70 -16.89
CA LEU A 17 1.20 4.77 -15.84
C LEU A 17 0.91 5.56 -14.56
N VAL A 18 -0.35 5.93 -14.35
CA VAL A 18 -0.81 6.57 -13.13
C VAL A 18 -1.43 5.51 -12.23
N ILE A 19 -0.74 5.22 -11.14
CA ILE A 19 -1.19 4.29 -10.11
C ILE A 19 -1.77 5.02 -8.89
N SER A 20 -1.56 6.33 -8.78
CA SER A 20 -1.91 7.12 -7.60
C SER A 20 -3.01 8.15 -7.87
N GLY A 21 -3.97 8.22 -6.96
CA GLY A 21 -4.93 9.30 -6.76
C GLY A 21 -4.78 9.99 -5.40
N SER A 22 -3.82 9.57 -4.56
CA SER A 22 -3.43 10.22 -3.31
C SER A 22 -1.98 10.69 -3.39
N TYR A 23 -1.75 11.99 -3.53
CA TYR A 23 -0.42 12.53 -3.79
C TYR A 23 0.21 13.09 -2.51
N HIS A 24 1.37 12.57 -2.15
CA HIS A 24 2.19 13.06 -1.04
C HIS A 24 3.61 13.32 -1.55
N THR A 25 4.20 14.45 -1.17
CA THR A 25 5.57 14.79 -1.52
C THR A 25 6.39 15.02 -0.25
N ASP A 26 7.46 14.25 -0.07
CA ASP A 26 8.44 14.49 1.00
C ASP A 26 9.44 15.62 0.61
N TYR A 27 9.47 15.98 -0.68
CA TYR A 27 10.26 17.07 -1.25
C TYR A 27 9.42 18.36 -1.40
N ASP A 28 9.97 19.38 -2.03
CA ASP A 28 9.24 20.63 -2.29
C ASP A 28 8.05 20.42 -3.25
N ASP A 29 7.13 21.39 -3.27
CA ASP A 29 5.95 21.35 -4.13
C ASP A 29 6.28 21.61 -5.62
N TYR A 30 7.55 21.53 -6.01
CA TYR A 30 8.03 21.83 -7.35
C TYR A 30 7.37 20.98 -8.45
N PRO A 31 7.11 19.66 -8.25
CA PRO A 31 6.40 18.86 -9.25
C PRO A 31 5.00 19.39 -9.58
N TYR A 32 4.32 20.05 -8.64
CA TYR A 32 3.00 20.67 -8.87
C TYR A 32 3.07 21.96 -9.70
N LEU A 33 4.26 22.55 -9.87
CA LEU A 33 4.50 23.73 -10.71
C LEU A 33 4.85 23.37 -12.16
N ILE A 34 5.22 22.10 -12.41
CA ILE A 34 5.58 21.62 -13.74
C ILE A 34 4.40 21.63 -14.73
N PRO A 35 3.13 21.33 -14.36
CA PRO A 35 2.00 21.46 -15.28
C PRO A 35 1.89 22.85 -15.91
N ASP A 36 2.02 23.91 -15.11
CA ASP A 36 1.97 25.30 -15.59
C ASP A 36 3.15 25.62 -16.51
N ALA A 37 4.34 25.13 -16.19
CA ALA A 37 5.53 25.27 -17.03
C ALA A 37 5.35 24.54 -18.38
N ILE A 38 4.75 23.35 -18.37
CA ILE A 38 4.41 22.58 -19.57
C ILE A 38 3.39 23.36 -20.40
N ILE A 39 2.27 23.81 -19.82
CA ILE A 39 1.22 24.58 -20.52
C ILE A 39 1.79 25.86 -21.16
N SER A 40 2.63 26.59 -20.41
CA SER A 40 3.31 27.80 -20.90
C SER A 40 4.28 27.51 -22.05
N THR A 41 5.02 26.40 -21.96
CA THR A 41 5.95 25.94 -23.01
C THR A 41 5.20 25.47 -24.26
N PHE A 42 4.10 24.72 -24.10
CA PHE A 42 3.20 24.33 -25.19
C PHE A 42 2.63 25.56 -25.91
N SER A 43 2.15 26.55 -25.16
CA SER A 43 1.58 27.79 -25.69
C SER A 43 2.58 28.63 -26.48
N SER A 44 3.89 28.51 -26.19
CA SER A 44 4.94 29.31 -26.83
C SER A 44 5.66 28.62 -28.00
N LEU A 45 5.77 27.29 -28.00
CA LEU A 45 6.54 26.54 -29.02
C LEU A 45 5.69 25.97 -30.17
N GLY A 46 4.40 25.74 -29.95
CA GLY A 46 3.52 25.05 -30.91
C GLY A 46 3.96 23.62 -31.24
N ASP A 47 3.13 22.88 -31.98
CA ASP A 47 3.23 21.41 -32.19
C ASP A 47 4.59 20.88 -32.70
N LYS A 48 5.41 21.73 -33.32
CA LYS A 48 6.57 21.29 -34.13
C LYS A 48 7.84 20.98 -33.32
N LYS A 49 7.85 21.11 -31.98
CA LYS A 49 9.06 20.89 -31.14
C LYS A 49 8.80 20.08 -29.85
N LEU A 50 7.62 19.47 -29.70
CA LEU A 50 7.12 19.04 -28.39
C LEU A 50 7.21 17.54 -28.08
N SER A 51 7.43 16.62 -29.04
CA SER A 51 7.11 15.20 -28.77
C SER A 51 7.96 14.55 -27.66
N ASP A 52 9.30 14.58 -27.77
CA ASP A 52 10.14 13.73 -26.91
C ASP A 52 10.53 14.45 -25.62
N THR A 53 10.81 15.75 -25.70
CA THR A 53 11.16 16.56 -24.54
C THR A 53 9.97 16.75 -23.61
N SER A 54 8.77 17.06 -24.14
CA SER A 54 7.58 17.21 -23.29
C SER A 54 7.09 15.88 -22.72
N LEU A 55 7.27 14.77 -23.46
CA LEU A 55 7.04 13.43 -22.91
C LEU A 55 7.95 13.18 -21.71
N ASN A 56 9.26 13.45 -21.82
CA ASN A 56 10.18 13.28 -20.70
C ASN A 56 9.80 14.18 -19.51
N TYR A 57 9.39 15.44 -19.73
CA TYR A 57 8.93 16.31 -18.65
C TYR A 57 7.64 15.82 -18.00
N LEU A 58 6.65 15.37 -18.79
CA LEU A 58 5.39 14.84 -18.28
C LEU A 58 5.62 13.54 -17.49
N THR A 59 6.45 12.63 -18.02
CA THR A 59 6.82 11.39 -17.35
C THR A 59 7.55 11.67 -16.03
N ASN A 60 8.50 12.60 -16.02
CA ASN A 60 9.21 12.99 -14.80
C ASN A 60 8.26 13.63 -13.79
N MET A 61 7.38 14.54 -14.23
CA MET A 61 6.36 15.15 -13.37
C MET A 61 5.48 14.09 -12.70
N ILE A 62 5.00 13.12 -13.47
CA ILE A 62 4.12 12.05 -12.96
C ILE A 62 4.87 11.12 -12.03
N ARG A 63 6.11 10.77 -12.37
CA ARG A 63 7.00 10.00 -11.50
C ARG A 63 7.22 10.71 -10.17
N ASP A 64 7.47 12.02 -10.20
CA ASP A 64 7.79 12.80 -9.02
C ASP A 64 6.53 13.11 -8.19
N MET A 65 5.37 13.36 -8.82
CA MET A 65 4.09 13.54 -8.13
C MET A 65 3.61 12.24 -7.50
N GLY A 66 3.56 11.16 -8.28
CA GLY A 66 3.09 9.84 -7.82
C GLY A 66 4.12 9.10 -6.95
N GLN A 67 5.34 9.65 -6.85
CA GLN A 67 6.45 9.08 -6.09
C GLN A 67 6.75 7.63 -6.54
N TYR A 68 6.78 7.41 -7.86
CA TYR A 68 7.00 6.10 -8.48
C TYR A 68 8.48 5.68 -8.53
N CYS A 69 9.35 6.39 -7.79
CA CYS A 69 10.77 6.14 -7.51
C CYS A 69 11.46 5.23 -8.53
N ASP A 70 11.96 4.08 -8.07
CA ASP A 70 12.70 3.13 -8.88
C ASP A 70 11.78 2.28 -9.78
N TYR A 71 10.47 2.26 -9.53
CA TYR A 71 9.55 1.34 -10.21
C TYR A 71 9.51 1.54 -11.72
N LEU A 72 9.40 2.78 -12.19
CA LEU A 72 9.36 3.05 -13.63
C LEU A 72 10.69 2.71 -14.32
N ASP A 73 11.81 2.85 -13.62
CA ASP A 73 13.15 2.57 -14.17
C ASP A 73 13.43 1.05 -14.26
N TYR A 74 12.78 0.25 -13.42
CA TYR A 74 12.97 -1.20 -13.33
C TYR A 74 11.75 -2.04 -13.72
N TYR A 75 10.68 -1.42 -14.25
CA TYR A 75 9.41 -2.10 -14.57
C TYR A 75 9.58 -3.35 -15.43
N ASP A 76 10.44 -3.28 -16.46
CA ASP A 76 10.71 -4.41 -17.36
C ASP A 76 11.71 -5.43 -16.79
N LYS A 77 12.18 -5.22 -15.57
CA LYS A 77 13.23 -6.00 -14.89
C LYS A 77 12.77 -6.49 -13.51
N LEU A 78 11.47 -6.55 -13.29
CA LEU A 78 10.90 -6.98 -12.01
C LEU A 78 11.01 -8.49 -11.78
N SER A 79 11.17 -9.29 -12.84
CA SER A 79 11.43 -10.73 -12.73
C SER A 79 12.43 -11.21 -13.78
N VAL A 80 13.00 -12.39 -13.53
CA VAL A 80 13.87 -13.10 -14.47
C VAL A 80 13.76 -14.60 -14.27
N GLU A 81 13.83 -15.36 -15.37
CA GLU A 81 13.94 -16.81 -15.33
C GLU A 81 15.40 -17.24 -15.52
N ILE A 82 15.91 -18.05 -14.59
CA ILE A 82 17.26 -18.62 -14.64
C ILE A 82 17.15 -20.11 -14.33
N ASP A 83 17.69 -20.96 -15.21
CA ASP A 83 17.68 -22.41 -15.09
C ASP A 83 16.27 -23.01 -14.83
N GLY A 84 15.24 -22.48 -15.47
CA GLY A 84 13.86 -22.93 -15.32
C GLY A 84 13.19 -22.47 -14.02
N LYS A 85 13.80 -21.54 -13.29
CA LYS A 85 13.28 -20.99 -12.04
C LYS A 85 13.08 -19.47 -12.15
N VAL A 86 11.88 -19.01 -11.80
CA VAL A 86 11.51 -17.59 -11.83
C VAL A 86 11.87 -16.93 -10.51
N TYR A 87 12.55 -15.79 -10.60
CA TYR A 87 12.92 -14.92 -9.50
C TYR A 87 12.24 -13.56 -9.64
N GLY A 88 11.95 -12.93 -8.50
CA GLY A 88 11.32 -11.62 -8.44
C GLY A 88 9.84 -11.65 -8.81
N ALA A 89 9.26 -10.46 -8.83
CA ALA A 89 7.85 -10.22 -9.12
C ALA A 89 7.54 -10.46 -10.59
N TYR A 90 6.92 -11.61 -10.85
CA TYR A 90 6.33 -11.97 -12.13
C TYR A 90 4.83 -11.64 -12.12
N LYS A 91 4.23 -11.51 -13.31
CA LYS A 91 2.79 -11.32 -13.44
C LYS A 91 2.07 -12.60 -13.03
N VAL A 92 1.36 -12.55 -11.91
CA VAL A 92 0.58 -13.67 -11.36
C VAL A 92 -0.68 -13.96 -12.18
N ASP A 93 -1.20 -12.93 -12.85
CA ASP A 93 -2.33 -12.95 -13.77
C ASP A 93 -2.19 -11.78 -14.78
N ASP A 94 -3.25 -11.48 -15.54
CA ASP A 94 -3.24 -10.41 -16.55
C ASP A 94 -3.35 -9.00 -15.98
N ASN A 95 -3.49 -8.84 -14.65
CA ASN A 95 -3.59 -7.54 -14.00
C ASN A 95 -2.22 -6.87 -13.77
N PRO A 96 -2.17 -5.53 -13.73
CA PRO A 96 -0.96 -4.79 -13.41
C PRO A 96 -0.62 -4.86 -11.92
N PHE A 97 0.67 -4.85 -11.58
CA PHE A 97 1.12 -4.61 -10.21
C PHE A 97 0.52 -3.31 -9.67
N GLY A 98 -0.04 -3.35 -8.46
CA GLY A 98 -0.67 -2.20 -7.83
C GLY A 98 -2.02 -1.77 -8.43
N GLY A 99 -2.57 -2.54 -9.37
CA GLY A 99 -3.88 -2.29 -9.96
C GLY A 99 -3.89 -1.03 -10.83
N GLY A 100 -5.05 -0.39 -10.92
CA GLY A 100 -5.28 0.82 -11.69
C GLY A 100 -5.51 0.50 -13.15
N TYR A 101 -4.98 1.35 -14.04
CA TYR A 101 -5.17 1.18 -15.48
C TYR A 101 -4.69 -0.20 -15.96
N GLY A 102 -5.58 -0.94 -16.64
CA GLY A 102 -5.35 -2.31 -17.10
C GLY A 102 -5.77 -3.40 -16.12
N TYR A 103 -6.32 -3.05 -14.95
CA TYR A 103 -6.98 -4.01 -14.07
C TYR A 103 -8.29 -4.51 -14.68
N ASN A 104 -8.54 -5.81 -14.66
CA ASN A 104 -9.64 -6.43 -15.43
C ASN A 104 -10.96 -6.54 -14.65
N ASN A 105 -10.91 -6.61 -13.32
CA ASN A 105 -12.08 -6.88 -12.49
C ASN A 105 -12.66 -5.60 -11.86
N ILE A 106 -12.87 -4.57 -12.68
CA ILE A 106 -13.34 -3.26 -12.21
C ILE A 106 -14.86 -3.24 -12.09
N ILE A 107 -15.35 -2.84 -10.92
CA ILE A 107 -16.76 -2.50 -10.70
C ILE A 107 -16.96 -1.03 -11.08
N HIS A 108 -17.82 -0.75 -12.06
CA HIS A 108 -18.05 0.60 -12.53
C HIS A 108 -19.55 0.89 -12.67
N TYR A 109 -19.92 2.10 -12.25
CA TYR A 109 -21.25 2.69 -12.45
C TYR A 109 -21.10 4.15 -12.89
N ASP A 110 -21.85 4.53 -13.92
CA ASP A 110 -21.89 5.91 -14.44
C ASP A 110 -22.55 6.90 -13.46
N GLN A 111 -23.31 6.41 -12.47
CA GLN A 111 -24.06 7.28 -11.55
C GLN A 111 -23.14 8.13 -10.68
N LYS A 112 -23.33 9.46 -10.73
CA LYS A 112 -22.60 10.45 -9.91
C LYS A 112 -23.44 11.08 -8.80
N THR A 113 -24.66 10.62 -8.59
CA THR A 113 -25.58 11.15 -7.57
C THR A 113 -25.95 10.07 -6.57
N ALA A 114 -26.14 10.47 -5.31
CA ALA A 114 -26.61 9.58 -4.26
C ALA A 114 -27.93 8.87 -4.63
N ILE A 115 -27.90 7.54 -4.76
CA ILE A 115 -29.07 6.70 -5.04
C ILE A 115 -28.82 5.26 -4.60
N THR A 116 -29.89 4.53 -4.28
CA THR A 116 -29.85 3.07 -4.17
C THR A 116 -30.45 2.45 -5.43
N LEU A 117 -29.64 1.67 -6.14
CA LEU A 117 -30.05 0.88 -7.29
C LEU A 117 -30.31 -0.57 -6.85
N THR A 118 -30.95 -1.35 -7.72
CA THR A 118 -31.05 -2.79 -7.58
C THR A 118 -30.46 -3.47 -8.81
N GLU A 119 -29.46 -4.31 -8.60
CA GLU A 119 -28.82 -5.10 -9.64
C GLU A 119 -28.79 -6.56 -9.23
N ASN A 120 -29.28 -7.46 -10.08
CA ASN A 120 -29.34 -8.91 -9.82
C ASN A 120 -29.97 -9.28 -8.47
N GLY A 121 -30.96 -8.50 -8.01
CA GLY A 121 -31.63 -8.69 -6.72
C GLY A 121 -30.84 -8.23 -5.50
N LYS A 122 -29.74 -7.50 -5.70
CA LYS A 122 -28.88 -6.90 -4.66
C LYS A 122 -28.93 -5.39 -4.73
N SER A 123 -28.71 -4.74 -3.59
CA SER A 123 -28.69 -3.28 -3.51
C SER A 123 -27.31 -2.75 -3.89
N VAL A 124 -27.28 -1.69 -4.69
CA VAL A 124 -26.07 -0.90 -4.96
C VAL A 124 -26.31 0.49 -4.42
N TYR A 125 -25.57 0.87 -3.38
CA TYR A 125 -25.62 2.19 -2.77
C TYR A 125 -24.57 3.07 -3.44
N ILE A 126 -24.99 3.96 -4.35
CA ILE A 126 -24.12 4.97 -4.95
C ILE A 126 -23.92 6.08 -3.93
N VAL A 127 -22.77 6.15 -3.28
CA VAL A 127 -22.51 7.03 -2.14
C VAL A 127 -21.68 8.23 -2.56
N THR A 128 -22.20 9.43 -2.30
CA THR A 128 -21.53 10.71 -2.62
C THR A 128 -21.30 11.61 -1.41
N SER A 129 -21.62 11.15 -0.19
CA SER A 129 -21.42 11.90 1.04
C SER A 129 -21.13 10.99 2.23
N LYS A 130 -20.55 11.56 3.29
CA LYS A 130 -20.25 10.86 4.54
C LYS A 130 -21.51 10.30 5.20
N GLU A 131 -22.58 11.09 5.27
CA GLU A 131 -23.83 10.69 5.91
C GLU A 131 -24.44 9.48 5.20
N TYR A 132 -24.37 9.48 3.86
CA TYR A 132 -24.91 8.37 3.09
C TYR A 132 -24.01 7.12 3.16
N LEU A 133 -22.68 7.29 3.23
CA LEU A 133 -21.76 6.19 3.48
C LEU A 133 -22.08 5.48 4.79
N ILE A 134 -22.23 6.25 5.87
CA ILE A 134 -22.56 5.76 7.21
C ILE A 134 -23.95 5.11 7.22
N ALA A 135 -24.92 5.66 6.49
CA ALA A 135 -26.24 5.07 6.39
C ALA A 135 -26.21 3.73 5.63
N ALA A 136 -25.53 3.68 4.48
CA ALA A 136 -25.39 2.49 3.65
C ALA A 136 -24.67 1.37 4.40
N SER A 137 -23.59 1.67 5.13
CA SER A 137 -22.82 0.67 5.89
C SER A 137 -23.65 -0.02 6.98
N LYS A 138 -24.74 0.61 7.45
CA LYS A 138 -25.62 0.05 8.49
C LYS A 138 -26.73 -0.85 7.94
N VAL A 139 -27.04 -0.74 6.65
CA VAL A 139 -28.22 -1.41 6.04
C VAL A 139 -27.85 -2.40 4.95
N ALA A 140 -26.67 -2.26 4.33
CA ALA A 140 -26.15 -3.17 3.33
C ALA A 140 -26.00 -4.59 3.90
N LYS A 141 -26.31 -5.58 3.08
CA LYS A 141 -26.29 -7.02 3.45
C LYS A 141 -25.37 -7.78 2.51
N ALA A 142 -25.15 -9.06 2.83
CA ALA A 142 -24.35 -9.96 2.00
C ALA A 142 -24.73 -9.90 0.50
N GLY A 143 -23.75 -9.57 -0.33
CA GLY A 143 -23.86 -9.38 -1.77
C GLY A 143 -24.28 -7.99 -2.23
N ASP A 144 -24.58 -7.05 -1.32
CA ASP A 144 -24.80 -5.65 -1.67
C ASP A 144 -23.46 -4.93 -1.88
N ILE A 145 -23.49 -3.87 -2.68
CA ILE A 145 -22.34 -3.03 -3.01
C ILE A 145 -22.55 -1.62 -2.47
N ILE A 146 -21.58 -1.09 -1.74
CA ILE A 146 -21.45 0.33 -1.44
C ILE A 146 -20.44 0.89 -2.43
N TYR A 147 -20.89 1.69 -3.38
CA TYR A 147 -20.08 2.22 -4.47
C TYR A 147 -19.80 3.71 -4.28
N VAL A 148 -18.53 4.11 -4.27
CA VAL A 148 -18.12 5.52 -4.24
C VAL A 148 -17.71 5.92 -5.66
N PRO A 149 -18.43 6.81 -6.35
CA PRO A 149 -18.09 7.19 -7.72
C PRO A 149 -16.71 7.84 -7.84
N GLU A 150 -16.10 7.76 -9.02
CA GLU A 150 -14.86 8.49 -9.31
C GLU A 150 -14.94 9.97 -8.93
N GLY A 151 -13.84 10.52 -8.43
CA GLY A 151 -13.74 11.94 -8.06
C GLY A 151 -14.54 12.35 -6.81
N VAL A 152 -15.39 11.47 -6.27
CA VAL A 152 -16.03 11.70 -4.97
C VAL A 152 -15.00 11.53 -3.87
N VAL A 153 -14.91 12.53 -2.99
CA VAL A 153 -14.05 12.52 -1.80
C VAL A 153 -14.92 12.62 -0.56
N ILE A 154 -14.86 11.60 0.30
CA ILE A 154 -15.59 11.54 1.57
C ILE A 154 -14.59 11.69 2.72
N ASP A 155 -14.59 12.84 3.38
CA ASP A 155 -13.77 13.06 4.59
C ASP A 155 -14.54 12.62 5.84
N MET A 156 -13.99 11.61 6.52
CA MET A 156 -14.52 11.03 7.76
C MET A 156 -14.31 11.92 8.99
N ALA A 157 -13.47 12.96 8.90
CA ALA A 157 -13.30 13.92 9.96
C ALA A 157 -14.54 14.81 10.14
N ASN A 158 -14.74 15.30 11.35
CA ASN A 158 -15.57 16.45 11.65
C ASN A 158 -14.72 17.45 12.44
N ILE A 159 -14.39 18.57 11.79
CA ILE A 159 -13.52 19.61 12.36
C ILE A 159 -14.25 20.38 13.46
N GLU A 160 -15.55 20.63 13.32
CA GLU A 160 -16.35 21.40 14.28
C GLU A 160 -16.48 20.66 15.62
N THR A 161 -16.76 19.36 15.58
CA THR A 161 -16.89 18.51 16.77
C THR A 161 -15.58 17.88 17.19
N ASN A 162 -14.51 18.05 16.40
CA ASN A 162 -13.21 17.43 16.61
C ASN A 162 -13.31 15.90 16.77
N THR A 163 -14.12 15.26 15.93
CA THR A 163 -14.36 13.80 15.91
C THR A 163 -13.98 13.18 14.57
N VAL A 164 -13.88 11.86 14.54
CA VAL A 164 -13.73 11.06 13.32
C VAL A 164 -14.86 10.03 13.31
N ASP A 165 -15.64 10.02 12.24
CA ASP A 165 -16.66 9.00 12.00
C ASP A 165 -15.98 7.73 11.47
N THR A 166 -16.60 6.58 11.73
CA THR A 166 -16.07 5.28 11.28
C THR A 166 -17.19 4.42 10.75
N ILE A 167 -16.86 3.48 9.87
CA ILE A 167 -17.81 2.48 9.37
C ILE A 167 -17.32 1.07 9.66
N LYS A 168 -18.27 0.17 9.86
CA LYS A 168 -18.07 -1.28 9.85
C LYS A 168 -18.90 -1.82 8.68
N LEU A 169 -18.27 -2.60 7.81
CA LEU A 169 -19.01 -3.33 6.77
C LEU A 169 -19.61 -4.59 7.38
N GLU A 170 -20.85 -4.89 7.01
CA GLU A 170 -21.49 -6.15 7.39
C GLU A 170 -20.97 -7.30 6.54
N LYS A 171 -21.13 -8.52 7.06
CA LYS A 171 -20.65 -9.75 6.43
C LYS A 171 -21.08 -9.85 4.96
N GLY A 172 -20.12 -10.08 4.07
CA GLY A 172 -20.38 -10.26 2.64
C GLY A 172 -20.67 -8.98 1.85
N VAL A 173 -20.48 -7.78 2.43
CA VAL A 173 -20.67 -6.50 1.74
C VAL A 173 -19.40 -6.12 0.97
N THR A 174 -19.60 -5.58 -0.25
CA THR A 174 -18.50 -5.00 -1.06
C THR A 174 -18.46 -3.49 -0.91
N LEU A 175 -17.30 -2.90 -0.66
CA LEU A 175 -17.02 -1.47 -0.81
C LEU A 175 -16.20 -1.27 -2.08
N ALA A 176 -16.76 -0.59 -3.08
CA ALA A 176 -16.18 -0.51 -4.40
C ALA A 176 -16.02 0.92 -4.91
N SER A 177 -15.04 1.11 -5.77
CA SER A 177 -14.99 2.18 -6.74
C SER A 177 -14.32 1.67 -8.03
N ASP A 178 -14.13 2.54 -9.00
CA ASP A 178 -13.79 2.21 -10.38
C ASP A 178 -12.36 2.59 -10.75
N ARG A 179 -11.43 2.67 -9.79
CA ARG A 179 -10.01 2.98 -10.06
C ARG A 179 -9.45 2.10 -11.17
N GLY A 180 -8.96 2.73 -12.23
CA GLY A 180 -8.42 2.09 -13.43
C GLY A 180 -9.39 1.93 -14.60
N TYR A 181 -10.68 2.25 -14.42
CA TYR A 181 -11.69 2.11 -15.46
C TYR A 181 -11.37 3.01 -16.65
N LEU A 182 -11.32 2.46 -17.87
CA LEU A 182 -11.09 3.22 -19.09
C LEU A 182 -12.42 3.74 -19.65
N HIS A 183 -12.56 5.06 -19.68
CA HIS A 183 -13.71 5.75 -20.26
C HIS A 183 -13.67 5.70 -21.79
N ALA A 184 -14.84 5.91 -22.41
CA ALA A 184 -14.97 5.92 -23.86
C ALA A 184 -14.15 7.04 -24.55
N ASP A 185 -13.82 8.11 -23.83
CA ASP A 185 -12.98 9.22 -24.31
C ASP A 185 -11.47 8.97 -24.17
N GLY A 186 -11.09 7.81 -23.64
CA GLY A 186 -9.69 7.41 -23.44
C GLY A 186 -9.07 7.93 -22.14
N THR A 187 -9.83 8.62 -21.28
CA THR A 187 -9.39 8.90 -19.91
C THR A 187 -9.63 7.70 -19.00
N PHE A 188 -8.99 7.64 -17.84
CA PHE A 188 -9.22 6.57 -16.87
C PHE A 188 -9.63 7.13 -15.50
N SER A 189 -10.48 6.40 -14.79
CA SER A 189 -10.88 6.74 -13.43
C SER A 189 -9.72 6.55 -12.45
N THR A 190 -9.50 7.50 -11.56
CA THR A 190 -8.63 7.34 -10.38
C THR A 190 -9.34 6.65 -9.22
N GLY A 191 -10.65 6.44 -9.31
CA GLY A 191 -11.50 5.95 -8.23
C GLY A 191 -12.01 7.07 -7.32
N GLY A 192 -12.88 6.66 -6.40
CA GLY A 192 -13.45 7.44 -5.32
C GLY A 192 -12.64 7.27 -4.04
N MET A 193 -12.65 8.31 -3.21
CA MET A 193 -11.79 8.42 -2.04
C MET A 193 -12.59 8.46 -0.74
N ILE A 194 -12.17 7.67 0.24
CA ILE A 194 -12.51 7.86 1.65
C ILE A 194 -11.25 8.34 2.36
N LYS A 195 -11.28 9.54 2.91
CA LYS A 195 -10.14 10.13 3.62
C LYS A 195 -10.48 10.47 5.06
N ASN A 196 -9.45 10.77 5.83
CA ASN A 196 -9.59 11.40 7.13
C ASN A 196 -8.52 12.48 7.27
N THR A 197 -8.93 13.73 7.50
CA THR A 197 -7.99 14.87 7.66
C THR A 197 -7.53 15.09 9.09
N LYS A 198 -8.10 14.38 10.07
CA LYS A 198 -7.81 14.57 11.49
C LYS A 198 -7.02 13.40 12.07
N THR A 199 -5.84 13.66 12.63
CA THR A 199 -5.10 12.66 13.42
C THR A 199 -5.94 12.18 14.61
N TYR A 200 -6.06 10.87 14.78
CA TYR A 200 -6.79 10.23 15.87
C TYR A 200 -6.28 8.81 16.10
N GLN A 201 -6.47 8.28 17.31
CA GLN A 201 -6.13 6.90 17.63
C GLN A 201 -7.33 6.00 17.32
N GLY A 202 -7.30 5.32 16.18
CA GLY A 202 -8.36 4.41 15.77
C GLY A 202 -8.24 3.96 14.33
N THR A 203 -9.33 3.44 13.78
CA THR A 203 -9.41 2.91 12.42
C THR A 203 -10.66 3.41 11.72
N ILE A 204 -10.59 3.77 10.43
CA ILE A 204 -11.73 4.41 9.74
C ILE A 204 -12.73 3.38 9.23
N ILE A 205 -12.26 2.20 8.82
CA ILE A 205 -13.08 1.12 8.27
C ILE A 205 -12.77 -0.18 9.01
N THR A 206 -13.80 -0.89 9.48
CA THR A 206 -13.68 -2.26 9.99
C THR A 206 -14.34 -3.25 9.03
N LEU A 207 -13.61 -4.29 8.65
CA LEU A 207 -14.10 -5.38 7.81
C LEU A 207 -14.28 -6.64 8.65
N VAL A 208 -15.38 -7.35 8.40
CA VAL A 208 -15.67 -8.66 8.98
C VAL A 208 -15.76 -9.70 7.88
N ASP A 209 -16.22 -10.92 8.21
CA ASP A 209 -16.26 -12.05 7.31
C ASP A 209 -16.75 -11.72 5.89
N ASP A 210 -16.07 -12.28 4.90
CA ASP A 210 -16.46 -12.29 3.49
C ASP A 210 -16.63 -10.87 2.87
N CYS A 211 -16.13 -9.80 3.52
CA CYS A 211 -16.13 -8.46 2.93
C CYS A 211 -15.13 -8.35 1.77
N HIS A 212 -15.44 -7.48 0.82
CA HIS A 212 -14.59 -7.17 -0.33
C HIS A 212 -14.38 -5.66 -0.45
N VAL A 213 -13.15 -5.21 -0.69
CA VAL A 213 -12.84 -3.80 -0.95
C VAL A 213 -12.06 -3.69 -2.25
N THR A 214 -12.61 -3.01 -3.26
CA THR A 214 -11.97 -2.90 -4.57
C THR A 214 -11.99 -1.50 -5.16
N GLY A 215 -10.93 -1.10 -5.85
CA GLY A 215 -10.90 0.13 -6.65
C GLY A 215 -10.95 1.43 -5.86
N MET A 216 -10.77 1.40 -4.54
CA MET A 216 -10.89 2.56 -3.64
C MET A 216 -9.56 3.27 -3.42
N ILE A 217 -9.61 4.58 -3.16
CA ILE A 217 -8.51 5.33 -2.52
C ILE A 217 -8.86 5.55 -1.05
N ILE A 218 -7.97 5.14 -0.14
CA ILE A 218 -8.14 5.26 1.30
C ILE A 218 -6.98 6.07 1.90
N GLU A 219 -7.24 7.30 2.32
CA GLU A 219 -6.21 8.27 2.70
C GLU A 219 -6.31 8.69 4.18
N GLY A 220 -5.19 8.59 4.88
CA GLY A 220 -5.02 9.00 6.26
C GLY A 220 -4.50 10.44 6.41
N PRO A 221 -4.53 10.97 7.64
CA PRO A 221 -4.26 12.38 7.93
C PRO A 221 -2.77 12.74 8.00
N ASP A 222 -1.86 11.77 8.01
CA ASP A 222 -0.49 11.99 8.47
C ASP A 222 0.53 11.11 7.71
N PRO A 223 1.01 11.59 6.54
CA PRO A 223 2.01 10.90 5.74
C PRO A 223 3.44 11.09 6.25
N ALA A 224 3.65 11.85 7.33
CA ALA A 224 4.97 12.32 7.72
C ALA A 224 5.85 11.24 8.37
N ARG A 225 7.17 11.37 8.21
CA ARG A 225 8.17 10.44 8.79
C ARG A 225 8.31 10.52 10.31
N HIS A 226 7.98 11.66 10.93
CA HIS A 226 8.12 11.89 12.38
C HIS A 226 9.54 11.65 12.96
N LEU A 227 10.61 11.84 12.18
CA LEU A 227 12.00 11.58 12.60
C LEU A 227 12.41 12.37 13.85
N ARG A 228 12.08 13.68 13.91
CA ARG A 228 12.38 14.51 15.08
C ARG A 228 11.59 14.11 16.33
N LEU A 229 10.36 13.59 16.16
CA LEU A 229 9.58 13.07 17.27
C LEU A 229 10.23 11.80 17.82
N TRP A 230 10.68 10.90 16.93
CA TRP A 230 11.44 9.72 17.29
C TRP A 230 12.71 10.07 18.09
N ASP A 231 13.52 11.00 17.60
CA ASP A 231 14.76 11.41 18.29
C ASP A 231 14.49 11.94 19.70
N ARG A 232 13.42 12.73 19.87
CA ARG A 232 13.02 13.23 21.20
C ARG A 232 12.50 12.13 22.11
N ALA A 233 11.64 11.25 21.58
CA ALA A 233 11.06 10.14 22.32
C ALA A 233 12.16 9.20 22.83
N PHE A 234 13.21 9.00 22.04
CA PHE A 234 14.16 7.92 22.25
C PHE A 234 15.62 8.38 22.40
N LYS A 235 15.83 9.66 22.74
CA LYS A 235 17.15 10.23 23.04
C LYS A 235 17.84 9.42 24.15
N GLY A 236 19.09 8.99 23.89
CA GLY A 236 19.91 8.28 24.88
C GLY A 236 19.60 6.80 25.06
N LYS A 237 18.85 6.17 24.13
CA LYS A 237 18.65 4.72 24.12
C LYS A 237 19.98 3.97 24.03
N THR A 238 20.17 2.99 24.92
CA THR A 238 21.29 2.03 24.90
C THR A 238 20.90 0.71 24.23
N ASP A 239 19.61 0.38 24.18
CA ASP A 239 19.05 -0.67 23.33
C ASP A 239 17.66 -0.27 22.82
N GLY A 240 17.27 -0.77 21.64
CA GLY A 240 15.94 -0.53 21.06
C GLY A 240 14.82 -1.33 21.74
N ARG A 241 15.10 -2.03 22.84
CA ARG A 241 14.22 -2.96 23.54
C ARG A 241 13.65 -2.28 24.80
N GLY A 242 12.57 -2.82 25.38
CA GLY A 242 11.99 -2.27 26.62
C GLY A 242 10.93 -1.16 26.45
N SER A 243 10.07 -0.95 27.47
CA SER A 243 8.98 0.05 27.43
C SER A 243 9.59 1.34 27.89
N GLN A 244 10.28 1.99 26.96
CA GLN A 244 10.83 3.30 27.19
C GLN A 244 9.68 4.31 27.30
N PRO A 245 9.77 5.29 28.22
CA PRO A 245 8.83 6.42 28.30
C PRO A 245 8.56 7.09 26.94
N GLY A 246 9.56 7.04 26.05
CA GLY A 246 9.47 7.45 24.65
C GLY A 246 8.33 6.82 23.85
N HIS A 247 7.99 5.55 24.09
CA HIS A 247 6.87 4.93 23.39
C HIS A 247 5.57 5.67 23.71
N LYS A 248 5.27 5.91 24.99
CA LYS A 248 4.08 6.69 25.39
C LYS A 248 4.11 8.10 24.79
N TYR A 249 5.28 8.74 24.74
CA TYR A 249 5.41 10.07 24.14
C TYR A 249 5.15 10.07 22.63
N SER A 250 5.60 9.04 21.90
CA SER A 250 5.34 8.92 20.46
C SER A 250 3.85 8.82 20.12
N TYR A 251 3.02 8.23 21.00
CA TYR A 251 1.56 8.15 20.82
C TYR A 251 0.83 9.50 20.91
N ASN A 252 1.51 10.58 21.36
CA ASN A 252 0.96 11.94 21.30
C ASN A 252 0.81 12.47 19.86
N ALA A 253 1.36 11.76 18.86
CA ALA A 253 1.07 12.01 17.45
C ALA A 253 -0.31 11.50 17.00
N TYR A 254 -1.06 10.82 17.89
CA TYR A 254 -2.36 10.22 17.60
C TYR A 254 -2.34 9.32 16.35
N PRO A 255 -1.52 8.25 16.37
CA PRO A 255 -1.32 7.42 15.20
C PRO A 255 -2.62 6.73 14.77
N SER A 256 -2.93 6.82 13.49
CA SER A 256 -4.21 6.37 12.90
C SER A 256 -4.01 5.18 11.97
N SER A 257 -5.06 4.36 11.82
CA SER A 257 -5.09 3.23 10.90
C SER A 257 -6.19 3.35 9.85
N GLY A 258 -6.00 2.75 8.68
CA GLY A 258 -6.99 2.76 7.61
C GLY A 258 -8.07 1.71 7.81
N ILE A 259 -7.71 0.45 7.58
CA ILE A 259 -8.62 -0.70 7.65
C ILE A 259 -8.26 -1.62 8.82
N ALA A 260 -9.27 -2.10 9.54
CA ALA A 260 -9.15 -3.16 10.54
C ALA A 260 -9.81 -4.43 10.02
N ILE A 261 -9.03 -5.50 9.91
CA ILE A 261 -9.48 -6.83 9.53
C ILE A 261 -9.85 -7.58 10.81
N ARG A 262 -11.14 -7.90 10.95
CA ARG A 262 -11.71 -8.55 12.13
C ARG A 262 -12.66 -9.69 11.74
N GLY A 263 -12.39 -10.35 10.62
CA GLY A 263 -13.15 -11.49 10.12
C GLY A 263 -12.35 -12.28 9.08
N ASP A 264 -12.96 -13.35 8.58
CA ASP A 264 -12.31 -14.29 7.66
C ASP A 264 -12.67 -14.05 6.19
N ASN A 265 -11.85 -14.57 5.27
CA ASN A 265 -12.08 -14.55 3.81
C ASN A 265 -12.33 -13.15 3.22
N ILE A 266 -11.62 -12.15 3.72
CA ILE A 266 -11.68 -10.78 3.22
C ILE A 266 -10.75 -10.62 2.02
N GLU A 267 -11.19 -9.90 0.99
CA GLU A 267 -10.37 -9.57 -0.18
C GLU A 267 -10.25 -8.04 -0.31
N ILE A 268 -9.04 -7.56 -0.53
CA ILE A 268 -8.73 -6.15 -0.79
C ILE A 268 -7.88 -6.08 -2.05
N ASP A 269 -8.39 -5.45 -3.09
CA ASP A 269 -7.71 -5.38 -4.38
C ASP A 269 -7.88 -4.07 -5.12
N ASN A 270 -6.97 -3.78 -6.06
CA ASN A 270 -7.08 -2.59 -6.92
C ASN A 270 -7.21 -1.26 -6.15
N CYS A 271 -6.80 -1.23 -4.88
CA CYS A 271 -6.95 -0.09 -4.00
C CYS A 271 -5.64 0.69 -3.85
N GLU A 272 -5.76 1.91 -3.34
CA GLU A 272 -4.64 2.74 -2.92
C GLU A 272 -4.79 3.11 -1.45
N PHE A 273 -3.70 3.01 -0.69
CA PHE A 273 -3.68 3.32 0.73
C PHE A 273 -2.51 4.22 1.08
N SER A 274 -2.79 5.34 1.75
CA SER A 274 -1.73 6.27 2.15
C SER A 274 -2.02 7.05 3.43
N GLY A 275 -0.99 7.70 3.99
CA GLY A 275 -1.17 8.72 5.04
C GLY A 275 -1.51 8.19 6.43
N PHE A 276 -1.34 6.88 6.70
CA PHE A 276 -1.62 6.30 8.02
C PHE A 276 -0.36 6.20 8.87
N SER A 277 -0.33 6.97 9.96
CA SER A 277 0.80 6.99 10.89
C SER A 277 0.91 5.74 11.77
N SER A 278 -0.14 4.91 11.90
CA SER A 278 -0.04 3.56 12.50
C SER A 278 0.13 2.50 11.42
N SER A 279 -0.93 2.21 10.67
CA SER A 279 -0.96 1.16 9.65
C SER A 279 -2.07 1.39 8.64
N ALA A 280 -1.80 1.23 7.34
CA ALA A 280 -2.85 1.28 6.33
C ALA A 280 -3.86 0.13 6.52
N ILE A 281 -3.38 -1.11 6.67
CA ILE A 281 -4.20 -2.29 6.92
C ILE A 281 -3.71 -2.99 8.20
N SER A 282 -4.60 -3.17 9.17
CA SER A 282 -4.31 -3.82 10.46
C SER A 282 -5.05 -5.15 10.60
N VAL A 283 -4.31 -6.25 10.69
CA VAL A 283 -4.84 -7.60 10.80
C VAL A 283 -4.90 -8.04 12.25
N GLY A 284 -6.04 -8.56 12.69
CA GLY A 284 -6.22 -9.03 14.07
C GLY A 284 -7.15 -10.23 14.16
N THR A 285 -7.60 -10.54 15.36
CA THR A 285 -8.53 -11.66 15.59
C THR A 285 -9.88 -11.40 14.95
N ASN A 286 -10.53 -12.48 14.52
CA ASN A 286 -11.91 -12.47 14.09
C ASN A 286 -12.79 -12.05 15.29
N ALA A 287 -13.62 -11.03 15.11
CA ALA A 287 -14.41 -10.43 16.19
C ALA A 287 -15.43 -11.40 16.80
N ASP A 288 -15.94 -12.33 15.99
CA ASP A 288 -17.00 -13.24 16.40
C ASP A 288 -16.45 -14.50 17.07
N THR A 289 -15.31 -15.00 16.59
CA THR A 289 -14.72 -16.26 17.08
C THR A 289 -13.60 -16.06 18.10
N GLY A 290 -12.99 -14.86 18.15
CA GLY A 290 -11.86 -14.55 19.03
C GLY A 290 -10.55 -15.25 18.67
N ILE A 291 -10.50 -15.96 17.54
CA ILE A 291 -9.29 -16.60 17.01
C ILE A 291 -8.69 -15.75 15.88
N SER A 292 -7.42 -16.02 15.52
CA SER A 292 -6.73 -15.31 14.44
C SER A 292 -7.55 -15.32 13.13
N SER A 293 -7.74 -14.14 12.53
CA SER A 293 -8.41 -14.05 11.21
C SER A 293 -7.62 -14.81 10.15
N ARG A 294 -8.33 -15.41 9.19
CA ARG A 294 -7.76 -16.23 8.10
C ARG A 294 -8.38 -15.88 6.75
N GLY A 295 -7.66 -16.19 5.68
CA GLY A 295 -8.16 -16.02 4.32
C GLY A 295 -8.15 -14.57 3.82
N LEU A 296 -7.50 -13.63 4.55
CA LEU A 296 -7.28 -12.29 4.04
C LEU A 296 -6.39 -12.34 2.80
N LYS A 297 -6.81 -11.68 1.72
CA LYS A 297 -5.98 -11.39 0.57
C LYS A 297 -5.85 -9.88 0.37
N VAL A 298 -4.63 -9.42 0.14
CA VAL A 298 -4.34 -8.03 -0.24
C VAL A 298 -3.53 -8.06 -1.52
N HIS A 299 -4.09 -7.61 -2.64
CA HIS A 299 -3.40 -7.72 -3.91
C HIS A 299 -3.67 -6.65 -4.93
N HIS A 300 -2.74 -6.44 -5.86
CA HIS A 300 -2.88 -5.40 -6.88
C HIS A 300 -3.22 -4.02 -6.25
N CYS A 301 -2.68 -3.72 -5.07
CA CYS A 301 -2.86 -2.43 -4.39
C CYS A 301 -1.58 -1.58 -4.44
N TYR A 302 -1.74 -0.26 -4.39
CA TYR A 302 -0.63 0.68 -4.15
C TYR A 302 -0.66 1.18 -2.70
N ILE A 303 0.33 0.83 -1.89
CA ILE A 303 0.34 1.13 -0.45
C ILE A 303 1.58 1.95 -0.11
N HIS A 304 1.38 3.23 0.21
CA HIS A 304 2.50 4.16 0.32
C HIS A 304 2.32 5.27 1.35
N HIS A 305 3.41 5.95 1.70
CA HIS A 305 3.39 7.12 2.59
C HIS A 305 2.77 6.85 3.98
N ASN A 306 3.00 5.66 4.52
CA ASN A 306 2.68 5.31 5.91
C ASN A 306 3.98 5.38 6.72
N GLN A 307 4.45 6.59 7.04
CA GLN A 307 5.88 6.82 7.33
C GLN A 307 6.27 7.01 8.79
N MET A 308 5.34 7.07 9.74
CA MET A 308 5.71 7.42 11.12
C MET A 308 6.80 6.46 11.65
N ASN A 309 7.99 6.98 11.97
CA ASN A 309 9.19 6.19 12.28
C ASN A 309 9.09 5.26 13.52
N SER A 310 7.98 5.29 14.27
CA SER A 310 7.68 4.35 15.35
C SER A 310 6.64 3.27 15.01
N LEU A 311 5.80 3.49 14.00
CA LEU A 311 4.69 2.61 13.60
C LEU A 311 4.67 2.50 12.07
N GLY A 312 3.94 3.34 11.33
CA GLY A 312 4.09 3.52 9.88
C GLY A 312 4.10 2.23 9.03
N TYR A 313 3.05 1.42 9.10
CA TYR A 313 3.00 0.13 8.40
C TYR A 313 2.10 0.16 7.16
N GLY A 314 2.47 -0.55 6.10
CA GLY A 314 1.54 -0.86 5.01
C GLY A 314 0.50 -1.87 5.49
N VAL A 315 0.89 -3.14 5.60
CA VAL A 315 0.08 -4.21 6.21
C VAL A 315 0.72 -4.67 7.52
N CYS A 316 -0.01 -4.60 8.63
CA CYS A 316 0.50 -4.94 9.96
C CYS A 316 -0.33 -6.04 10.64
N HIS A 317 0.32 -7.09 11.12
CA HIS A 317 -0.32 -8.24 11.73
C HIS A 317 -0.21 -8.22 13.26
N GLY A 318 -1.35 -8.31 13.94
CA GLY A 318 -1.46 -8.92 15.26
C GLY A 318 -1.66 -10.43 15.11
N GLU A 319 -2.69 -10.98 15.76
CA GLU A 319 -3.10 -12.39 15.58
C GLU A 319 -3.93 -12.55 14.31
N GLY A 320 -3.31 -12.96 13.20
CA GLY A 320 -3.99 -13.12 11.92
C GLY A 320 -3.06 -13.62 10.81
N TYR A 321 -3.67 -14.15 9.76
CA TYR A 321 -2.98 -14.67 8.57
C TYR A 321 -3.45 -13.99 7.30
N SER A 322 -2.52 -13.70 6.39
CA SER A 322 -2.83 -13.11 5.10
C SER A 322 -2.01 -13.68 3.95
N ILE A 323 -2.51 -13.48 2.74
CA ILE A 323 -1.78 -13.64 1.48
C ILE A 323 -1.67 -12.26 0.84
N ILE A 324 -0.44 -11.78 0.59
CA ILE A 324 -0.16 -10.42 0.13
C ILE A 324 0.62 -10.49 -1.18
N TYR A 325 0.02 -10.11 -2.30
CA TYR A 325 0.67 -10.34 -3.59
C TYR A 325 0.38 -9.31 -4.68
N ALA A 326 1.28 -9.18 -5.65
CA ALA A 326 1.15 -8.25 -6.76
C ALA A 326 0.92 -6.76 -6.36
N ASN A 327 1.30 -6.38 -5.14
CA ASN A 327 1.19 -5.01 -4.66
C ASN A 327 2.43 -4.19 -5.01
N LEU A 328 2.22 -2.88 -5.05
CA LEU A 328 3.24 -1.86 -5.11
C LEU A 328 3.35 -1.20 -3.72
N PHE A 329 4.56 -1.16 -3.17
CA PHE A 329 4.84 -0.54 -1.88
C PHE A 329 5.92 0.52 -2.01
N ASN A 330 5.74 1.64 -1.32
CA ASN A 330 6.76 2.69 -1.23
C ASN A 330 6.55 3.59 0.00
N PHE A 331 7.55 4.33 0.47
CA PHE A 331 7.39 5.30 1.58
C PHE A 331 6.59 4.75 2.78
N ASN A 332 6.76 3.48 3.15
CA ASN A 332 6.26 2.95 4.41
C ASN A 332 7.40 2.95 5.43
N ARG A 333 7.16 2.88 6.73
CA ARG A 333 8.24 2.49 7.66
C ARG A 333 8.57 1.01 7.50
N HIS A 334 7.55 0.16 7.50
CA HIS A 334 7.61 -1.22 7.00
C HIS A 334 6.42 -1.45 6.07
N SER A 335 6.66 -1.97 4.87
CA SER A 335 5.60 -2.29 3.91
C SER A 335 4.75 -3.46 4.39
N ILE A 336 5.38 -4.47 5.00
CA ILE A 336 4.68 -5.56 5.69
C ILE A 336 5.34 -5.75 7.06
N ALA A 337 4.54 -5.81 8.11
CA ALA A 337 4.99 -6.04 9.47
C ALA A 337 4.11 -7.05 10.20
N GLY A 338 4.66 -7.70 11.22
CA GLY A 338 3.90 -8.46 12.19
C GLY A 338 4.44 -8.24 13.60
N GLY A 339 3.54 -8.21 14.58
CA GLY A 339 3.86 -8.03 15.99
C GLY A 339 4.54 -9.26 16.61
N GLY A 340 4.53 -10.41 15.95
CA GLY A 340 5.21 -11.63 16.39
C GLY A 340 4.40 -12.49 17.35
N GLN A 341 3.10 -12.24 17.51
CA GLN A 341 2.21 -13.06 18.33
C GLN A 341 2.17 -14.51 17.80
N PRO A 342 2.02 -15.52 18.67
CA PRO A 342 1.61 -16.85 18.22
C PRO A 342 0.36 -16.78 17.34
N ALA A 343 0.16 -17.79 16.49
CA ALA A 343 -0.98 -17.84 15.58
C ALA A 343 -1.10 -16.61 14.66
N SER A 344 0.03 -16.14 14.13
CA SER A 344 0.09 -15.06 13.14
C SER A 344 1.07 -15.39 12.02
N GLY A 345 0.89 -14.79 10.85
CA GLY A 345 1.74 -15.09 9.71
C GLY A 345 1.32 -14.38 8.44
N TYR A 346 2.16 -14.45 7.42
CA TYR A 346 1.82 -13.99 6.08
C TYR A 346 2.57 -14.80 5.03
N ASP A 347 1.89 -15.02 3.91
CA ASP A 347 2.47 -15.48 2.66
C ASP A 347 2.53 -14.28 1.71
N THR A 348 3.73 -13.86 1.31
CA THR A 348 3.93 -12.66 0.51
C THR A 348 4.74 -12.94 -0.73
N TYR A 349 4.15 -12.64 -1.89
CA TYR A 349 4.80 -12.91 -3.17
C TYR A 349 4.46 -11.96 -4.30
N CYS A 350 5.38 -11.83 -5.25
CA CYS A 350 5.19 -10.97 -6.42
C CYS A 350 4.89 -9.51 -6.10
N ASN A 351 5.30 -9.01 -4.94
CA ASN A 351 5.21 -7.59 -4.62
C ASN A 351 6.48 -6.85 -5.09
N VAL A 352 6.33 -5.56 -5.36
CA VAL A 352 7.44 -4.65 -5.64
C VAL A 352 7.55 -3.60 -4.56
N GLU A 353 8.71 -3.56 -3.90
CA GLU A 353 9.07 -2.46 -3.01
C GLU A 353 9.97 -1.46 -3.75
N MET A 354 9.49 -0.23 -3.88
CA MET A 354 10.09 0.78 -4.76
C MET A 354 11.26 1.56 -4.15
N GLY A 355 11.54 1.38 -2.86
CA GLY A 355 12.85 1.68 -2.30
C GLY A 355 12.97 2.87 -1.36
N GLU A 356 11.92 3.69 -1.16
CA GLU A 356 11.98 4.85 -0.24
C GLU A 356 11.44 4.56 1.17
N SER A 357 10.90 3.35 1.41
CA SER A 357 10.34 2.97 2.71
C SER A 357 11.37 3.02 3.85
N ILE A 358 11.16 3.86 4.87
CA ILE A 358 12.10 4.13 5.96
C ILE A 358 12.12 3.04 7.06
N GLY A 359 12.78 1.93 6.78
CA GLY A 359 13.02 0.84 7.74
C GLY A 359 13.30 -0.48 7.02
N HIS A 360 13.25 -1.63 7.69
CA HIS A 360 13.19 -2.91 6.98
C HIS A 360 11.89 -2.97 6.17
N TYR A 361 11.92 -3.48 4.94
CA TYR A 361 10.72 -3.48 4.09
C TYR A 361 9.68 -4.44 4.63
N PHE A 362 10.07 -5.71 4.80
CA PHE A 362 9.26 -6.69 5.50
C PHE A 362 9.86 -6.98 6.89
N ASP A 363 8.99 -7.14 7.89
CA ASP A 363 9.43 -7.40 9.26
C ASP A 363 8.50 -8.40 9.99
N MET A 364 9.08 -9.19 10.87
CA MET A 364 8.36 -9.90 11.92
C MET A 364 9.05 -9.65 13.26
N HIS A 365 8.35 -8.98 14.16
CA HIS A 365 8.78 -8.78 15.53
C HIS A 365 8.86 -10.13 16.25
N GLY A 366 9.63 -10.21 17.34
CA GLY A 366 9.68 -11.39 18.19
C GLY A 366 9.24 -11.13 19.63
N GLY A 367 9.31 -12.18 20.46
CA GLY A 367 8.96 -12.10 21.88
C GLY A 367 9.80 -11.08 22.67
N GLY A 368 11.02 -10.77 22.21
CA GLY A 368 11.82 -9.68 22.77
C GLY A 368 11.22 -8.27 22.53
N ASP A 369 10.55 -8.04 21.41
CA ASP A 369 9.85 -6.79 21.11
C ASP A 369 8.53 -6.71 21.90
N ARG A 370 7.80 -7.82 22.00
CA ARG A 370 6.53 -7.94 22.74
C ARG A 370 6.70 -8.01 24.26
N ARG A 371 7.87 -8.47 24.73
CA ARG A 371 8.22 -8.68 26.14
C ARG A 371 7.28 -9.63 26.88
N ASP A 372 6.96 -10.73 26.22
CA ASP A 372 6.12 -11.79 26.76
C ASP A 372 6.94 -12.96 27.36
N GLY A 373 8.27 -12.83 27.42
CA GLY A 373 9.17 -13.89 27.93
C GLY A 373 9.45 -15.01 26.93
N THR A 374 9.00 -14.87 25.68
CA THR A 374 9.27 -15.84 24.61
C THR A 374 10.33 -15.30 23.63
N ASP A 375 10.77 -16.15 22.71
CA ASP A 375 11.47 -15.73 21.49
C ASP A 375 10.59 -15.93 20.25
N ILE A 376 9.26 -16.02 20.41
CA ILE A 376 8.34 -16.35 19.31
C ILE A 376 8.22 -15.17 18.34
N ALA A 377 8.36 -15.43 17.04
CA ALA A 377 8.19 -14.48 15.95
C ALA A 377 7.14 -14.97 14.94
N GLY A 378 5.89 -15.08 15.39
CA GLY A 378 4.81 -15.60 14.56
C GLY A 378 4.84 -17.12 14.39
N ASP A 379 4.04 -17.61 13.45
CA ASP A 379 3.86 -19.03 13.15
C ASP A 379 4.44 -19.41 11.78
N ILE A 380 3.84 -18.90 10.70
CA ILE A 380 4.21 -19.21 9.31
C ILE A 380 4.45 -17.90 8.56
N ILE A 381 5.68 -17.71 8.06
CA ILE A 381 6.02 -16.52 7.27
C ILE A 381 6.77 -16.92 6.00
N ASP A 382 6.13 -16.81 4.85
CA ASP A 382 6.74 -17.15 3.57
C ASP A 382 6.91 -15.88 2.73
N VAL A 383 8.15 -15.61 2.31
CA VAL A 383 8.51 -14.41 1.54
C VAL A 383 9.20 -14.85 0.26
N HIS A 384 8.47 -14.83 -0.85
CA HIS A 384 9.02 -15.37 -2.08
C HIS A 384 8.65 -14.61 -3.35
N ASN A 385 9.52 -14.63 -4.36
CA ASN A 385 9.23 -13.96 -5.63
C ASN A 385 8.89 -12.46 -5.50
N ASN A 386 9.41 -11.75 -4.50
CA ASN A 386 9.28 -10.31 -4.39
C ASN A 386 10.49 -9.61 -5.02
N THR A 387 10.31 -8.34 -5.40
CA THR A 387 11.38 -7.52 -5.96
C THR A 387 11.59 -6.27 -5.11
N PHE A 388 12.81 -6.09 -4.62
CA PHE A 388 13.21 -4.98 -3.76
C PHE A 388 14.17 -4.06 -4.49
N LEU A 389 13.73 -2.83 -4.77
CA LEU A 389 14.44 -1.87 -5.62
C LEU A 389 15.36 -0.91 -4.87
N GLY A 390 15.17 -0.67 -3.56
CA GLY A 390 15.89 0.39 -2.83
C GLY A 390 17.31 0.09 -2.34
N SER A 391 18.08 1.16 -2.05
CA SER A 391 19.57 1.17 -2.05
C SER A 391 20.35 1.51 -0.77
N TYR A 392 19.77 1.89 0.39
CA TYR A 392 20.59 2.59 1.43
C TYR A 392 20.28 2.35 2.95
N THR A 393 21.37 2.51 3.72
CA THR A 393 21.74 2.45 5.17
C THR A 393 20.82 2.00 6.33
N ALA A 394 19.54 1.67 6.15
CA ALA A 394 18.71 1.15 7.25
C ALA A 394 17.72 0.05 6.87
N GLN A 395 17.70 -0.36 5.60
CA GLN A 395 16.51 -0.98 5.02
C GLN A 395 16.82 -2.36 4.46
N ARG A 396 16.66 -3.39 5.30
CA ARG A 396 16.82 -4.78 4.88
C ARG A 396 15.56 -5.21 4.13
N PRO A 397 15.66 -6.03 3.05
CA PRO A 397 14.49 -6.60 2.38
C PRO A 397 13.55 -7.29 3.36
N TYR A 398 14.15 -8.00 4.31
CA TYR A 398 13.42 -8.72 5.33
C TYR A 398 14.20 -8.82 6.64
N ASN A 399 13.51 -8.71 7.76
CA ASN A 399 14.09 -8.85 9.09
C ASN A 399 13.15 -9.58 10.05
N VAL A 400 13.70 -10.55 10.82
CA VAL A 400 12.93 -11.25 11.87
C VAL A 400 13.66 -11.23 13.19
N ARG A 401 12.89 -11.05 14.26
CA ARG A 401 13.41 -10.75 15.59
C ARG A 401 13.06 -11.81 16.64
N GLY A 402 12.99 -13.07 16.22
CA GLY A 402 12.81 -14.25 17.06
C GLY A 402 12.83 -15.53 16.22
N VAL A 403 12.19 -16.58 16.71
CA VAL A 403 12.04 -17.90 16.07
C VAL A 403 10.56 -18.13 15.74
N PRO A 404 10.20 -18.43 14.48
CA PRO A 404 8.83 -18.78 14.11
C PRO A 404 8.45 -20.14 14.70
N LEU A 405 7.18 -20.30 15.09
CA LEU A 405 6.70 -21.57 15.66
C LEU A 405 6.79 -22.72 14.66
N THR A 406 6.38 -22.48 13.41
CA THR A 406 6.34 -23.52 12.38
C THR A 406 7.42 -23.32 11.33
N ARG A 407 7.38 -22.22 10.56
CA ARG A 407 8.36 -21.99 9.50
C ARG A 407 8.48 -20.53 9.14
N GLN A 408 9.63 -20.22 8.54
CA GLN A 408 9.82 -19.00 7.81
C GLN A 408 10.77 -19.23 6.63
N THR A 409 10.40 -18.68 5.48
CA THR A 409 11.14 -18.84 4.23
C THR A 409 11.42 -17.49 3.56
N PHE A 410 12.60 -17.38 2.95
CA PHE A 410 12.97 -16.25 2.09
C PHE A 410 13.64 -16.78 0.82
N ASP A 411 12.90 -16.88 -0.27
CA ASP A 411 13.39 -17.52 -1.51
C ASP A 411 12.85 -16.90 -2.80
N ASN A 412 13.61 -17.03 -3.88
CA ASN A 412 13.25 -16.58 -5.22
C ASN A 412 13.03 -15.07 -5.34
N ASN A 413 13.48 -14.27 -4.38
CA ASN A 413 13.37 -12.82 -4.45
C ASN A 413 14.47 -12.23 -5.33
N ILE A 414 14.22 -11.04 -5.90
CA ILE A 414 15.24 -10.16 -6.47
C ILE A 414 15.50 -9.03 -5.50
N CYS A 415 16.75 -8.91 -5.07
CA CYS A 415 17.27 -7.77 -4.35
C CYS A 415 18.26 -7.04 -5.26
N TYR A 416 17.99 -5.78 -5.59
CA TYR A 416 18.80 -5.06 -6.60
C TYR A 416 20.22 -4.74 -6.15
N TYR A 417 20.48 -4.74 -4.84
CA TYR A 417 21.78 -4.46 -4.26
C TYR A 417 22.42 -5.69 -3.62
N MET A 418 23.71 -5.59 -3.31
CA MET A 418 24.47 -6.63 -2.60
C MET A 418 23.95 -6.79 -1.16
N PRO A 419 24.01 -8.01 -0.58
CA PRO A 419 23.62 -8.24 0.81
C PRO A 419 24.32 -7.31 1.80
N GLU A 420 25.61 -7.01 1.58
CA GLU A 420 26.42 -6.15 2.43
C GLU A 420 25.95 -4.69 2.41
N ILE A 421 25.35 -4.25 1.31
CA ILE A 421 24.75 -2.90 1.17
C ILE A 421 23.52 -2.78 2.07
N TYR A 422 22.78 -3.87 2.29
CA TYR A 422 21.65 -3.93 3.23
C TYR A 422 22.08 -4.03 4.71
N GLY A 423 23.39 -4.15 4.99
CA GLY A 423 24.00 -4.18 6.32
C GLY A 423 24.24 -5.59 6.88
N ALA A 424 25.27 -5.73 7.72
CA ALA A 424 25.71 -7.01 8.28
C ALA A 424 24.58 -7.77 9.00
N ALA A 425 24.34 -9.01 8.53
CA ALA A 425 23.43 -10.00 9.07
C ALA A 425 22.00 -9.48 9.36
N SER A 426 21.13 -9.58 8.35
CA SER A 426 19.73 -9.88 8.65
C SER A 426 19.70 -11.07 9.62
N ARG A 427 18.84 -11.03 10.64
CA ARG A 427 18.57 -12.18 11.51
C ARG A 427 17.74 -13.25 10.79
N MET A 428 18.05 -13.46 9.52
CA MET A 428 17.62 -14.56 8.68
C MET A 428 18.47 -15.80 9.03
N THR A 429 18.46 -16.16 10.30
CA THR A 429 19.25 -17.28 10.84
C THR A 429 18.52 -17.77 12.08
N GLY A 430 18.42 -19.08 12.28
CA GLY A 430 17.75 -19.65 13.46
C GLY A 430 17.07 -20.96 13.15
N GLN A 431 16.38 -21.50 14.15
CA GLN A 431 15.51 -22.67 13.97
C GLN A 431 14.28 -22.27 13.14
N ASN A 432 13.73 -23.25 12.41
CA ASN A 432 12.54 -23.08 11.57
C ASN A 432 12.67 -21.99 10.48
N PHE A 433 13.89 -21.54 10.19
CA PHE A 433 14.16 -20.50 9.21
C PHE A 433 14.97 -21.04 8.03
N THR A 434 14.55 -20.72 6.81
CA THR A 434 15.20 -21.15 5.57
C THR A 434 15.43 -19.98 4.61
N ILE A 435 16.69 -19.75 4.20
CA ILE A 435 17.01 -18.91 3.03
C ILE A 435 17.18 -19.82 1.83
N GLY A 436 16.30 -19.69 0.85
CA GLY A 436 16.46 -20.35 -0.44
C GLY A 436 17.40 -19.56 -1.37
N LYS A 437 17.35 -19.90 -2.67
CA LYS A 437 18.08 -19.14 -3.70
C LYS A 437 17.41 -17.79 -3.88
N ASN A 438 18.16 -16.70 -3.74
CA ASN A 438 17.71 -15.34 -4.09
C ASN A 438 18.73 -14.70 -5.05
N ILE A 439 18.27 -13.77 -5.88
CA ILE A 439 19.14 -12.94 -6.71
C ILE A 439 19.50 -11.69 -5.92
N TRP A 440 20.80 -11.42 -5.84
CA TRP A 440 21.34 -10.19 -5.25
C TRP A 440 22.13 -9.41 -6.30
N ASN A 441 22.22 -8.09 -6.12
CA ASN A 441 23.00 -7.20 -6.99
C ASN A 441 22.60 -7.28 -8.48
N TYR A 442 21.29 -7.39 -8.74
CA TYR A 442 20.76 -7.59 -10.09
C TYR A 442 21.16 -6.48 -11.08
N GLY A 443 21.29 -5.23 -10.60
CA GLY A 443 21.61 -4.08 -11.43
C GLY A 443 23.05 -3.98 -11.96
N ALA A 444 24.02 -4.75 -11.43
CA ALA A 444 25.42 -4.62 -11.79
C ALA A 444 26.08 -5.93 -12.26
N LYS A 445 26.04 -6.96 -11.42
CA LYS A 445 26.50 -8.33 -11.68
C LYS A 445 25.75 -9.23 -10.72
N TYR A 446 24.68 -9.85 -11.17
CA TYR A 446 23.82 -10.61 -10.29
C TYR A 446 24.56 -11.82 -9.70
N ILE A 447 24.23 -12.15 -8.46
CA ILE A 447 24.74 -13.35 -7.78
C ILE A 447 23.54 -14.11 -7.21
N ILE A 448 23.50 -15.42 -7.44
CA ILE A 448 22.50 -16.30 -6.86
C ILE A 448 23.10 -16.93 -5.61
N LEU A 449 22.52 -16.64 -4.45
CA LEU A 449 23.02 -17.11 -3.16
C LEU A 449 21.94 -17.85 -2.37
N ASN A 450 22.36 -18.90 -1.66
CA ASN A 450 21.62 -19.53 -0.58
C ASN A 450 22.14 -18.95 0.74
N GLY A 451 21.66 -17.77 1.13
CA GLY A 451 22.12 -17.05 2.32
C GLY A 451 22.96 -15.80 2.05
N ILE A 452 23.41 -15.15 3.13
CA ILE A 452 24.14 -13.86 3.14
C ILE A 452 25.61 -14.03 3.60
N ASN A 453 26.10 -15.26 3.75
CA ASN A 453 27.48 -15.53 4.19
C ASN A 453 28.46 -15.64 3.03
#